data_AF-A0A0G1QSM5-F1
#
_entry.id   AF-A0A0G1QSM5-F1
#
_cell.length_a   1.000
_cell.length_b   1.000
_cell.length_c   1.000
_cell.angle_alpha   90.00
_cell.angle_beta   90.00
_cell.angle_gamma   90.00
#
_symmetry.space_group_name_H-M   'P 1'
#
loop_
_entity.id
_entity.type
_entity.pdbx_description
1 polymer ?
#
loop_
_entity_poly.entity_id
_entity_poly.type
_entity_poly.pdbx_seq_one_letter_code
_entity_poly.pdbx_strand_id
1 'polypeptide(L)'
;MVNQQLLDYIKQQLQQGISKEQIKSSLMTNGWQAQDIDEAFSFISNPASQSSSVPPPAQTISSLPGATAIFGQAWTIYKQRLGTFLGVMAIPMLIMVVLLAVLAGGGLLGISLLSSKFAAGGIGLLILLAILFFVIVFISQAWGQTALLFAIKDSQERIGVIESYRRGWHKLFSYWWVALLVGFITMGGFLLLIVPGIIFATWFSLAVFILIAEDLKGMNALLKSKEYVKGKWGGVFWRFFFIGAISLIISLVPVLIFSLLKIPFGSEISRFVIGLFLTPLVMTYSFLVYSNLKALKGEIAFAPTGGKKAAFIFAGILGILLIPAILFSTVFLSLGSAREKARDARRQADIRQIQMGLEIFYNEQNKYPFSLNELSPKYLPSAPVDPSTNQPYQYQLQPNGTDYQVCAQLESTKTQKCVTSQF
;
A
#
# COMPACT_ATOMS: atom_id res chain seq x y z
N MET A 1 -12.24 53.96 -2.20
CA MET A 1 -11.57 53.05 -1.23
C MET A 1 -10.21 53.63 -0.89
N VAL A 2 -9.94 53.86 0.40
CA VAL A 2 -8.64 54.36 0.90
C VAL A 2 -7.53 53.35 0.54
N ASN A 3 -6.52 53.79 -0.20
CA ASN A 3 -5.35 52.99 -0.53
C ASN A 3 -4.08 53.57 0.10
N GLN A 4 -3.01 52.80 0.12
CA GLN A 4 -1.76 53.18 0.80
C GLN A 4 -1.07 54.38 0.14
N GLN A 5 -1.23 54.54 -1.18
CA GLN A 5 -0.72 55.68 -1.95
C GLN A 5 -1.36 57.01 -1.51
N LEU A 6 -2.68 57.02 -1.26
CA LEU A 6 -3.40 58.20 -0.78
C LEU A 6 -2.93 58.61 0.62
N LEU A 7 -2.73 57.64 1.51
CA LEU A 7 -2.25 57.88 2.87
C LEU A 7 -0.82 58.44 2.90
N ASP A 8 0.07 57.89 2.06
CA ASP A 8 1.46 58.34 1.98
C ASP A 8 1.56 59.74 1.37
N TYR A 9 0.75 60.04 0.33
CA TYR A 9 0.64 61.37 -0.25
C TYR A 9 0.17 62.41 0.77
N ILE A 10 -0.91 62.12 1.52
CA ILE A 10 -1.44 63.06 2.53
C ILE A 10 -0.41 63.29 3.65
N LYS A 11 0.28 62.23 4.13
CA LYS A 11 1.35 62.37 5.13
C LYS A 11 2.50 63.24 4.64
N GLN A 12 2.93 63.06 3.39
CA GLN A 12 4.01 63.84 2.80
C GLN A 12 3.62 65.33 2.66
N GLN A 13 2.39 65.62 2.24
CA GLN A 13 1.91 67.00 2.09
C GLN A 13 1.72 67.70 3.45
N LEU A 14 1.27 66.96 4.49
CA LEU A 14 1.20 67.48 5.85
C LEU A 14 2.60 67.76 6.44
N GLN A 15 3.60 66.92 6.15
CA GLN A 15 4.99 67.16 6.53
C GLN A 15 5.61 68.38 5.85
N GLN A 16 5.11 68.74 4.66
CA GLN A 16 5.48 69.95 3.92
C GLN A 16 4.74 71.22 4.41
N GLY A 17 3.93 71.11 5.46
CA GLY A 17 3.22 72.25 6.07
C GLY A 17 1.99 72.72 5.29
N ILE A 18 1.49 71.92 4.35
CA ILE A 18 0.32 72.26 3.53
C ILE A 18 -0.96 72.00 4.34
N SER A 19 -1.90 72.94 4.29
CA SER A 19 -3.15 72.84 5.05
C SER A 19 -4.06 71.71 4.55
N LYS A 20 -4.86 71.15 5.45
CA LYS A 20 -5.79 70.04 5.17
C LYS A 20 -6.77 70.36 4.04
N GLU A 21 -7.22 71.61 4.00
CA GLU A 21 -8.18 72.14 3.04
C GLU A 21 -7.58 72.22 1.62
N GLN A 22 -6.30 72.59 1.52
CA GLN A 22 -5.58 72.64 0.24
C GLN A 22 -5.32 71.23 -0.32
N ILE A 23 -4.94 70.28 0.53
CA ILE A 23 -4.75 68.87 0.15
C ILE A 23 -6.08 68.27 -0.33
N LYS A 24 -7.18 68.54 0.38
CA LYS A 24 -8.52 68.07 0.00
C LYS A 24 -8.95 68.64 -1.36
N SER A 25 -8.76 69.93 -1.59
CA SER A 25 -9.06 70.57 -2.88
C SER A 25 -8.26 69.97 -4.04
N SER A 26 -6.96 69.71 -3.84
CA SER A 26 -6.08 69.11 -4.85
C SER A 26 -6.48 67.67 -5.18
N LEU A 27 -6.81 66.85 -4.16
CA LEU A 27 -7.23 65.47 -4.37
C LEU A 27 -8.60 65.37 -5.06
N MET A 28 -9.56 66.24 -4.72
CA MET A 28 -10.85 66.30 -5.41
C MET A 28 -10.70 66.73 -6.88
N THR A 29 -9.79 67.66 -7.18
CA THR A 29 -9.47 68.07 -8.56
C THR A 29 -8.86 66.92 -9.36
N ASN A 30 -8.13 66.02 -8.70
CA ASN A 30 -7.55 64.81 -9.29
C ASN A 30 -8.50 63.60 -9.29
N GLY A 31 -9.81 63.81 -9.08
CA GLY A 31 -10.84 62.78 -9.22
C GLY A 31 -11.06 61.89 -7.99
N TRP A 32 -10.45 62.21 -6.84
CA TRP A 32 -10.71 61.49 -5.60
C TRP A 32 -12.04 61.91 -4.96
N GLN A 33 -12.78 60.92 -4.43
CA GLN A 33 -14.05 61.16 -3.77
C GLN A 33 -13.84 61.81 -2.39
N ALA A 34 -14.67 62.80 -2.05
CA ALA A 34 -14.58 63.52 -0.78
C ALA A 34 -14.62 62.58 0.44
N GLN A 35 -15.41 61.51 0.35
CA GLN A 35 -15.56 60.51 1.40
C GLN A 35 -14.26 59.72 1.66
N ASP A 36 -13.55 59.32 0.61
CA ASP A 36 -12.27 58.61 0.71
C ASP A 36 -11.17 59.52 1.29
N ILE A 37 -11.19 60.81 0.95
CA ILE A 37 -10.23 61.80 1.45
C ILE A 37 -10.44 62.06 2.94
N ASP A 38 -11.70 62.25 3.38
CA ASP A 38 -12.03 62.48 4.78
C ASP A 38 -11.72 61.26 5.65
N GLU A 39 -11.98 60.06 5.14
CA GLU A 39 -11.61 58.80 5.77
C GLU A 39 -10.07 58.68 5.90
N ALA A 40 -9.31 59.01 4.85
CA ALA A 40 -7.84 58.99 4.88
C ALA A 40 -7.24 59.99 5.89
N PHE A 41 -7.81 61.19 6.04
CA PHE A 41 -7.40 62.13 7.07
C PHE A 41 -7.66 61.61 8.49
N SER A 42 -8.78 60.90 8.70
CA SER A 42 -9.11 60.30 9.99
C SER A 42 -8.12 59.21 10.41
N PHE A 43 -7.61 58.43 9.43
CA PHE A 43 -6.56 57.43 9.63
C PHE A 43 -5.21 58.04 10.05
N ILE A 44 -4.92 59.28 9.64
CA ILE A 44 -3.64 59.95 9.93
C ILE A 44 -3.69 60.68 11.28
N SER A 45 -4.85 61.24 11.67
CA SER A 45 -4.99 62.00 12.92
C SER A 45 -5.15 61.12 14.16
N ASN A 46 -5.66 59.88 14.02
CA ASN A 46 -5.82 58.93 15.13
C ASN A 46 -5.00 57.64 14.89
N PRO A 47 -3.73 57.58 15.35
CA PRO A 47 -2.92 56.37 15.28
C PRO A 47 -3.52 55.20 16.08
N ALA A 48 -4.40 55.47 17.07
CA ALA A 48 -5.10 54.46 17.87
C ALA A 48 -6.16 53.65 17.08
N SER A 49 -6.53 54.11 15.89
CA SER A 49 -7.44 53.40 14.97
C SER A 49 -6.72 52.33 14.13
N GLN A 50 -5.43 52.07 14.36
CA GLN A 50 -4.70 50.93 13.79
C GLN A 50 -5.08 49.57 14.41
N SER A 51 -6.12 49.50 15.26
CA SER A 51 -6.61 48.26 15.88
C SER A 51 -7.95 47.77 15.31
N SER A 52 -8.22 48.00 14.02
CA SER A 52 -9.33 47.34 13.33
C SER A 52 -9.03 47.02 11.86
N SER A 53 -7.87 46.41 11.62
CA SER A 53 -7.69 45.40 10.56
C SER A 53 -6.77 44.26 11.02
N VAL A 54 -6.75 43.99 12.33
CA VAL A 54 -6.36 42.67 12.80
C VAL A 54 -7.45 41.72 12.29
N PRO A 55 -7.14 40.76 11.39
CA PRO A 55 -8.10 39.70 11.07
C PRO A 55 -8.53 39.11 12.41
N PRO A 56 -9.84 38.82 12.62
CA PRO A 56 -10.37 38.38 13.91
C PRO A 56 -9.39 37.38 14.50
N PRO A 57 -8.93 37.56 15.76
CA PRO A 57 -7.86 36.73 16.34
C PRO A 57 -8.21 35.30 15.96
N ALA A 58 -7.35 34.70 15.13
CA ALA A 58 -7.58 33.37 14.59
C ALA A 58 -7.99 32.56 15.79
N GLN A 59 -9.28 32.14 15.82
CA GLN A 59 -9.85 31.45 16.97
C GLN A 59 -8.79 30.47 17.38
N THR A 60 -8.23 30.63 18.57
CA THR A 60 -7.16 29.76 19.05
C THR A 60 -7.82 28.41 19.17
N ILE A 61 -7.75 27.64 18.09
CA ILE A 61 -8.36 26.33 18.01
C ILE A 61 -7.61 25.58 19.11
N SER A 62 -8.27 25.33 20.24
CA SER A 62 -7.62 24.69 21.39
C SER A 62 -7.63 23.17 21.21
N SER A 63 -8.54 22.69 20.37
CA SER A 63 -8.77 21.27 20.10
C SER A 63 -9.33 21.04 18.70
N LEU A 64 -9.03 19.87 18.13
CA LEU A 64 -9.58 19.45 16.83
C LEU A 64 -11.11 19.49 16.88
N PRO A 65 -11.79 20.09 15.88
CA PRO A 65 -13.25 20.04 15.78
C PRO A 65 -13.77 18.60 15.81
N GLY A 66 -14.96 18.39 16.37
CA GLY A 66 -15.58 17.07 16.47
C GLY A 66 -15.69 16.36 15.11
N ALA A 67 -15.66 15.02 15.12
CA ALA A 67 -15.68 14.23 13.89
C ALA A 67 -16.93 14.50 13.03
N THR A 68 -18.08 14.72 13.66
CA THR A 68 -19.34 15.10 13.02
C THR A 68 -19.30 16.51 12.41
N ALA A 69 -18.65 17.46 13.07
CA ALA A 69 -18.49 18.82 12.54
C ALA A 69 -17.63 18.84 11.28
N ILE A 70 -16.52 18.11 11.28
CA ILE A 70 -15.67 17.93 10.09
C ILE A 70 -16.46 17.25 8.97
N PHE A 71 -17.29 16.25 9.30
CA PHE A 71 -18.16 15.60 8.33
C PHE A 71 -19.19 16.55 7.72
N GLY A 72 -19.82 17.41 8.51
CA GLY A 72 -20.75 18.43 8.01
C GLY A 72 -20.08 19.43 7.06
N GLN A 73 -18.85 19.85 7.38
CA GLN A 73 -18.05 20.69 6.48
C GLN A 73 -17.69 19.94 5.19
N ALA A 74 -17.23 18.69 5.29
CA ALA A 74 -16.90 17.84 4.14
C ALA A 74 -18.12 17.66 3.23
N TRP A 75 -19.29 17.39 3.82
CA TRP A 75 -20.56 17.24 3.10
C TRP A 75 -20.97 18.52 2.38
N THR A 76 -20.72 19.68 2.98
CA THR A 76 -21.03 20.98 2.38
C THR A 76 -20.15 21.23 1.15
N ILE A 77 -18.84 21.03 1.26
CA ILE A 77 -17.89 21.15 0.14
C ILE A 77 -18.24 20.13 -0.95
N TYR A 78 -18.54 18.89 -0.56
CA TYR A 78 -18.92 17.82 -1.47
C TYR A 78 -20.16 18.17 -2.30
N LYS A 79 -21.24 18.68 -1.67
CA LYS A 79 -22.44 19.10 -2.39
C LYS A 79 -22.18 20.26 -3.35
N GLN A 80 -21.40 21.25 -2.91
CA GLN A 80 -21.08 22.43 -3.75
C GLN A 80 -20.25 22.06 -4.97
N ARG A 81 -19.43 21.02 -4.88
CA ARG A 81 -18.48 20.60 -5.92
C ARG A 81 -18.71 19.21 -6.47
N LEU A 82 -19.93 18.70 -6.32
CA LEU A 82 -20.31 17.35 -6.74
C LEU A 82 -19.94 17.10 -8.21
N GLY A 83 -20.31 18.01 -9.10
CA GLY A 83 -20.04 17.88 -10.54
C GLY A 83 -18.55 17.76 -10.87
N THR A 84 -17.69 18.55 -10.20
CA THR A 84 -16.24 18.45 -10.43
C THR A 84 -15.67 17.17 -9.86
N PHE A 85 -16.06 16.77 -8.65
CA PHE A 85 -15.56 15.55 -8.01
C PHE A 85 -15.98 14.30 -8.79
N LEU A 86 -17.25 14.22 -9.21
CA LEU A 86 -17.75 13.13 -10.04
C LEU A 86 -17.10 13.16 -11.43
N GLY A 87 -16.95 14.34 -12.04
CA GLY A 87 -16.27 14.48 -13.33
C GLY A 87 -14.81 14.02 -13.28
N VAL A 88 -14.11 14.32 -12.17
CA VAL A 88 -12.75 13.82 -11.95
C VAL A 88 -12.74 12.30 -11.79
N MET A 89 -13.62 11.74 -10.96
CA MET A 89 -13.67 10.30 -10.73
C MET A 89 -14.17 9.48 -11.93
N ALA A 90 -14.94 10.09 -12.83
CA ALA A 90 -15.48 9.41 -14.01
C ALA A 90 -14.42 9.09 -15.07
N ILE A 91 -13.37 9.92 -15.23
CA ILE A 91 -12.37 9.74 -16.29
C ILE A 91 -11.62 8.39 -16.20
N PRO A 92 -11.04 7.99 -15.06
CA PRO A 92 -10.36 6.70 -14.92
C PRO A 92 -11.33 5.53 -15.10
N MET A 93 -12.60 5.72 -14.72
CA MET A 93 -13.65 4.73 -14.91
C MET A 93 -14.01 4.54 -16.38
N LEU A 94 -14.16 5.64 -17.14
CA LEU A 94 -14.39 5.57 -18.59
C LEU A 94 -13.23 4.89 -19.31
N ILE A 95 -11.99 5.23 -18.94
CA ILE A 95 -10.79 4.56 -19.46
C ILE A 95 -10.87 3.05 -19.17
N MET A 96 -11.19 2.66 -17.95
CA MET A 96 -11.34 1.25 -17.57
C MET A 96 -12.42 0.54 -18.40
N VAL A 97 -13.59 1.15 -18.57
CA VAL A 97 -14.69 0.57 -19.37
C VAL A 97 -14.29 0.40 -20.83
N VAL A 98 -13.65 1.40 -21.43
CA VAL A 98 -13.14 1.32 -22.81
C VAL A 98 -12.10 0.20 -22.94
N LEU A 99 -11.15 0.12 -22.00
CA LEU A 99 -10.13 -0.92 -22.03
C LEU A 99 -10.72 -2.32 -21.84
N LEU A 100 -11.72 -2.49 -20.98
CA LEU A 100 -12.44 -3.75 -20.81
C LEU A 100 -13.23 -4.13 -22.06
N ALA A 101 -13.86 -3.17 -22.74
CA ALA A 101 -14.54 -3.41 -24.01
C ALA A 101 -13.55 -3.85 -25.10
N VAL A 102 -12.37 -3.22 -25.16
CA VAL A 102 -11.29 -3.64 -26.07
C VAL A 102 -10.77 -5.03 -25.73
N LEU A 103 -10.60 -5.37 -24.45
CA LEU A 103 -10.21 -6.72 -24.03
C LEU A 103 -11.27 -7.77 -24.35
N ALA A 104 -12.55 -7.47 -24.14
CA ALA A 104 -13.64 -8.39 -24.45
C ALA A 104 -13.76 -8.63 -25.97
N GLY A 105 -13.66 -7.57 -26.79
CA GLY A 105 -13.62 -7.69 -28.24
C GLY A 105 -12.35 -8.38 -28.75
N GLY A 106 -11.20 -8.12 -28.12
CA GLY A 106 -9.91 -8.74 -28.41
C GLY A 106 -9.78 -10.18 -27.90
N GLY A 107 -10.55 -10.59 -26.89
CA GLY A 107 -10.56 -11.95 -26.34
C GLY A 107 -11.05 -13.00 -27.36
N LEU A 108 -11.98 -12.62 -28.23
CA LEU A 108 -12.37 -13.40 -29.41
C LEU A 108 -11.20 -13.62 -30.40
N LEU A 109 -10.35 -12.60 -30.58
CA LEU A 109 -9.11 -12.72 -31.36
C LEU A 109 -8.04 -13.54 -30.61
N GLY A 110 -7.97 -13.43 -29.28
CA GLY A 110 -7.06 -14.19 -28.42
C GLY A 110 -7.31 -15.70 -28.45
N ILE A 111 -8.57 -16.14 -28.45
CA ILE A 111 -8.94 -17.56 -28.62
C ILE A 111 -8.48 -18.07 -30.00
N SER A 112 -8.59 -17.24 -31.04
CA SER A 112 -8.11 -17.56 -32.39
C SER A 112 -6.59 -17.64 -32.46
N LEU A 113 -5.87 -16.78 -31.73
CA LEU A 113 -4.40 -16.77 -31.61
C LEU A 113 -3.84 -17.95 -30.81
N LEU A 114 -4.62 -18.52 -29.87
CA LEU A 114 -4.26 -19.75 -29.16
C LEU A 114 -4.37 -21.01 -30.03
N SER A 115 -4.96 -20.92 -31.24
CA SER A 115 -5.09 -22.08 -32.12
C SER A 115 -3.74 -22.46 -32.78
N SER A 116 -3.06 -23.41 -32.13
CA SER A 116 -2.00 -24.36 -32.57
C SER A 116 -0.77 -23.92 -33.39
N LYS A 117 -0.70 -22.72 -34.00
CA LYS A 117 0.46 -22.31 -34.84
C LYS A 117 1.31 -21.16 -34.28
N PHE A 118 0.88 -20.52 -33.19
CA PHE A 118 1.56 -19.36 -32.58
C PHE A 118 1.81 -19.52 -31.07
N ALA A 119 1.93 -20.75 -30.55
CA ALA A 119 1.90 -21.00 -29.11
C ALA A 119 2.94 -20.20 -28.30
N ALA A 120 4.19 -20.06 -28.76
CA ALA A 120 5.20 -19.29 -28.01
C ALA A 120 5.09 -17.76 -28.23
N GLY A 121 4.93 -17.31 -29.48
CA GLY A 121 4.85 -15.87 -29.80
C GLY A 121 3.53 -15.22 -29.38
N GLY A 122 2.42 -15.95 -29.48
CA GLY A 122 1.09 -15.50 -29.05
C GLY A 122 0.99 -15.31 -27.54
N ILE A 123 1.56 -16.23 -26.75
CA ILE A 123 1.60 -16.08 -25.29
C ILE A 123 2.42 -14.85 -24.89
N GLY A 124 3.59 -14.63 -25.51
CA GLY A 124 4.42 -13.44 -25.25
C GLY A 124 3.68 -12.13 -25.53
N LEU A 125 2.97 -12.06 -26.66
CA LEU A 125 2.16 -10.89 -27.02
C LEU A 125 1.00 -10.66 -26.03
N LEU A 126 0.30 -11.71 -25.60
CA LEU A 126 -0.78 -11.60 -24.61
C LEU A 126 -0.28 -11.10 -23.26
N ILE A 127 0.88 -11.58 -22.80
CA ILE A 127 1.52 -11.09 -21.58
C ILE A 127 1.87 -9.61 -21.71
N LEU A 128 2.47 -9.20 -22.83
CA LEU A 128 2.82 -7.80 -23.08
C LEU A 128 1.58 -6.89 -23.10
N LEU A 129 0.50 -7.32 -23.76
CA LEU A 129 -0.78 -6.59 -23.78
C LEU A 129 -1.41 -6.51 -22.38
N ALA A 130 -1.35 -7.57 -21.59
CA ALA A 130 -1.84 -7.59 -20.22
C ALA A 130 -1.03 -6.64 -19.30
N ILE A 131 0.30 -6.61 -19.45
CA ILE A 131 1.17 -5.67 -18.73
C ILE A 131 0.82 -4.23 -19.13
N LEU A 132 0.69 -3.94 -20.43
CA LEU A 132 0.35 -2.61 -20.92
C LEU A 132 -1.04 -2.16 -20.43
N PHE A 133 -2.03 -3.05 -20.47
CA PHE A 133 -3.35 -2.81 -19.88
C PHE A 133 -3.25 -2.45 -18.40
N PHE A 134 -2.52 -3.25 -17.62
CA PHE A 134 -2.35 -3.01 -16.19
C PHE A 134 -1.67 -1.66 -15.92
N VAL A 135 -0.62 -1.32 -16.67
CA VAL A 135 0.08 -0.04 -16.55
C VAL A 135 -0.84 1.14 -16.88
N ILE A 136 -1.66 1.06 -17.93
CA ILE A 136 -2.59 2.15 -18.27
C ILE A 136 -3.65 2.32 -17.18
N VAL A 137 -4.24 1.24 -16.69
CA VAL A 137 -5.21 1.28 -15.59
C VAL A 137 -4.55 1.86 -14.34
N PHE A 138 -3.32 1.43 -14.03
CA PHE A 138 -2.59 1.90 -12.88
C PHE A 138 -2.32 3.42 -12.93
N ILE A 139 -1.82 3.91 -14.07
CA ILE A 139 -1.53 5.33 -14.29
C ILE A 139 -2.83 6.16 -14.24
N SER A 140 -3.90 5.71 -14.90
CA SER A 140 -5.16 6.45 -14.93
C SER A 140 -5.79 6.58 -13.54
N GLN A 141 -5.71 5.52 -12.73
CA GLN A 141 -6.19 5.52 -11.35
C GLN A 141 -5.35 6.46 -10.47
N ALA A 142 -4.02 6.37 -10.53
CA ALA A 142 -3.15 7.28 -9.80
C ALA A 142 -3.40 8.75 -10.20
N TRP A 143 -3.66 9.00 -11.48
CA TRP A 143 -3.89 10.35 -12.00
C TRP A 143 -5.24 10.93 -11.57
N GLY A 144 -6.29 10.12 -11.55
CA GLY A 144 -7.57 10.52 -10.98
C GLY A 144 -7.49 10.85 -9.50
N GLN A 145 -6.72 10.07 -8.73
CA GLN A 145 -6.52 10.33 -7.30
C GLN A 145 -5.75 11.63 -7.05
N THR A 146 -4.68 11.91 -7.79
CA THR A 146 -3.96 13.19 -7.64
C THR A 146 -4.79 14.38 -8.09
N ALA A 147 -5.55 14.24 -9.18
CA ALA A 147 -6.48 15.26 -9.64
C ALA A 147 -7.54 15.59 -8.59
N LEU A 148 -8.10 14.57 -7.94
CA LEU A 148 -9.07 14.75 -6.86
C LEU A 148 -8.47 15.50 -5.66
N LEU A 149 -7.23 15.19 -5.29
CA LEU A 149 -6.53 15.90 -4.20
C LEU A 149 -6.33 17.38 -4.51
N PHE A 150 -5.96 17.75 -5.74
CA PHE A 150 -5.87 19.16 -6.14
C PHE A 150 -7.23 19.83 -6.21
N ALA A 151 -8.25 19.12 -6.71
CA ALA A 151 -9.63 19.60 -6.73
C ALA A 151 -10.13 19.94 -5.31
N ILE A 152 -9.74 19.15 -4.30
CA ILE A 152 -10.09 19.36 -2.89
C ILE A 152 -9.22 20.45 -2.25
N LYS A 153 -7.91 20.42 -2.45
CA LYS A 153 -6.97 21.40 -1.86
C LYS A 153 -7.36 22.82 -2.23
N ASP A 154 -7.59 23.04 -3.52
CA ASP A 154 -7.90 24.35 -4.08
C ASP A 154 -9.42 24.51 -4.22
N SER A 155 -10.18 24.03 -3.23
CA SER A 155 -11.65 24.07 -3.26
C SER A 155 -12.20 25.49 -3.37
N GLN A 156 -11.48 26.47 -2.82
CA GLN A 156 -11.82 27.89 -2.87
C GLN A 156 -11.67 28.49 -4.27
N GLU A 157 -10.68 28.04 -5.06
CA GLU A 157 -10.43 28.51 -6.43
C GLU A 157 -11.42 27.94 -7.47
N ARG A 158 -12.29 26.99 -7.06
CA ARG A 158 -13.28 26.32 -7.94
C ARG A 158 -12.68 25.79 -9.25
N ILE A 159 -11.51 25.16 -9.14
CA ILE A 159 -10.83 24.55 -10.28
C ILE A 159 -11.72 23.52 -10.97
N GLY A 160 -11.76 23.56 -12.31
CA GLY A 160 -12.48 22.59 -13.15
C GLY A 160 -11.80 21.21 -13.23
N VAL A 161 -12.45 20.26 -13.89
CA VAL A 161 -11.98 18.87 -14.03
C VAL A 161 -10.62 18.82 -14.76
N ILE A 162 -10.52 19.46 -15.92
CA ILE A 162 -9.32 19.42 -16.78
C ILE A 162 -8.09 20.01 -16.07
N GLU A 163 -8.25 21.15 -15.41
CA GLU A 163 -7.15 21.81 -14.69
C GLU A 163 -6.71 21.00 -13.48
N SER A 164 -7.62 20.29 -12.81
CA SER A 164 -7.28 19.35 -11.72
C SER A 164 -6.36 18.22 -12.22
N TYR A 165 -6.65 17.67 -13.40
CA TYR A 165 -5.82 16.66 -14.06
C TYR A 165 -4.45 17.20 -14.47
N ARG A 166 -4.40 18.41 -15.03
CA ARG A 166 -3.16 19.07 -15.44
C ARG A 166 -2.20 19.27 -14.26
N ARG A 167 -2.71 19.76 -13.12
CA ARG A 167 -1.92 19.91 -11.88
C ARG A 167 -1.50 18.54 -11.31
N GLY A 168 -2.41 17.57 -11.32
CA GLY A 168 -2.18 16.22 -10.82
C GLY A 168 -1.07 15.44 -11.56
N TRP A 169 -0.90 15.66 -12.87
CA TRP A 169 0.09 14.97 -13.71
C TRP A 169 1.52 15.15 -13.18
N HIS A 170 1.88 16.37 -12.79
CA HIS A 170 3.24 16.73 -12.36
C HIS A 170 3.62 16.15 -11.00
N LYS A 171 2.65 15.67 -10.21
CA LYS A 171 2.88 15.07 -8.89
C LYS A 171 2.65 13.55 -8.87
N LEU A 172 2.31 12.93 -10.01
CA LEU A 172 1.95 11.51 -10.10
C LEU A 172 3.02 10.59 -9.50
N PHE A 173 4.27 10.75 -9.94
CA PHE A 173 5.39 9.94 -9.44
C PHE A 173 5.63 10.16 -7.95
N SER A 174 5.54 11.41 -7.48
CA SER A 174 5.74 11.73 -6.06
C SER A 174 4.63 11.18 -5.18
N TYR A 175 3.38 11.20 -5.66
CA TYR A 175 2.23 10.60 -5.01
C TYR A 175 2.41 9.09 -4.89
N TRP A 176 2.76 8.42 -6.00
CA TRP A 176 2.98 6.99 -5.99
C TRP A 176 4.12 6.58 -5.05
N TRP A 177 5.23 7.32 -5.08
CA TRP A 177 6.36 7.06 -4.20
C TRP A 177 6.00 7.23 -2.72
N VAL A 178 5.26 8.27 -2.35
CA VAL A 178 4.75 8.46 -0.98
C VAL A 178 3.79 7.34 -0.60
N ALA A 179 2.84 7.01 -1.47
CA ALA A 179 1.87 5.94 -1.22
C ALA A 179 2.55 4.57 -1.04
N LEU A 180 3.57 4.27 -1.85
CA LEU A 180 4.38 3.06 -1.74
C LEU A 180 5.10 3.00 -0.40
N LEU A 181 5.77 4.08 0.01
CA LEU A 181 6.45 4.13 1.32
C LEU A 181 5.47 3.96 2.48
N VAL A 182 4.31 4.64 2.43
CA VAL A 182 3.26 4.48 3.44
C VAL A 182 2.81 3.02 3.49
N GLY A 183 2.40 2.46 2.36
CA GLY A 183 1.93 1.08 2.26
C GLY A 183 2.97 0.06 2.72
N PHE A 184 4.23 0.23 2.34
CA PHE A 184 5.33 -0.64 2.73
C PHE A 184 5.55 -0.65 4.25
N ILE A 185 5.60 0.52 4.89
CA ILE A 185 5.85 0.62 6.33
C ILE A 185 4.63 0.18 7.13
N THR A 186 3.41 0.53 6.72
CA THR A 186 2.19 0.11 7.41
C THR A 186 1.97 -1.38 7.27
N MET A 187 2.19 -1.95 6.08
CA MET A 187 2.14 -3.39 5.85
C MET A 187 3.17 -4.11 6.71
N GLY A 188 4.44 -3.69 6.68
CA GLY A 188 5.47 -4.25 7.57
C GLY A 188 5.07 -4.17 9.05
N GLY A 189 4.48 -3.04 9.48
CA GLY A 189 3.91 -2.89 10.82
C GLY A 189 2.86 -3.94 11.14
N PHE A 190 1.85 -4.13 10.28
CA PHE A 190 0.79 -5.13 10.45
C PHE A 190 1.30 -6.57 10.41
N LEU A 191 2.30 -6.87 9.57
CA LEU A 191 2.91 -8.19 9.49
C LEU A 191 3.71 -8.53 10.75
N LEU A 192 4.31 -7.54 11.41
CA LEU A 192 4.88 -7.74 12.74
C LEU A 192 3.76 -8.00 13.75
N LEU A 193 2.85 -7.03 13.91
CA LEU A 193 1.77 -7.04 14.89
C LEU A 193 0.66 -6.05 14.50
N ILE A 194 -0.57 -6.29 14.93
CA ILE A 194 -1.72 -5.41 14.63
C ILE A 194 -1.51 -3.99 15.19
N VAL A 195 -1.03 -3.87 16.44
CA VAL A 195 -0.91 -2.57 17.13
C VAL A 195 0.12 -1.63 16.46
N PRO A 196 1.37 -2.03 16.18
CA PRO A 196 2.31 -1.23 15.38
C PRO A 196 1.77 -0.82 14.01
N GLY A 197 1.05 -1.72 13.32
CA GLY A 197 0.40 -1.42 12.05
C GLY A 197 -0.58 -0.25 12.16
N ILE A 198 -1.47 -0.26 13.16
CA ILE A 198 -2.42 0.82 13.43
C ILE A 198 -1.71 2.14 13.78
N ILE A 199 -0.64 2.06 14.57
CA ILE A 199 0.17 3.24 14.93
C ILE A 199 0.77 3.90 13.69
N PHE A 200 1.42 3.12 12.82
CA PHE A 200 2.01 3.63 11.58
C PHE A 200 0.95 4.13 10.60
N ALA A 201 -0.18 3.42 10.45
CA ALA A 201 -1.28 3.84 9.59
C ALA A 201 -1.80 5.21 10.01
N THR A 202 -1.94 5.46 11.31
CA THR A 202 -2.41 6.75 11.83
C THR A 202 -1.33 7.83 11.72
N TRP A 203 -0.05 7.52 11.97
CA TRP A 203 1.04 8.51 11.82
C TRP A 203 1.21 8.98 10.38
N PHE A 204 1.00 8.11 9.41
CA PHE A 204 1.26 8.40 8.00
C PHE A 204 0.00 8.67 7.17
N SER A 205 -1.19 8.67 7.78
CA SER A 205 -2.46 8.92 7.08
C SER A 205 -2.53 10.28 6.40
N LEU A 206 -1.76 11.28 6.86
CA LEU A 206 -1.77 12.64 6.32
C LEU A 206 -0.65 12.91 5.31
N ALA A 207 0.24 11.94 5.05
CA ALA A 207 1.43 12.13 4.23
C ALA A 207 1.10 12.58 2.80
N VAL A 208 0.02 12.04 2.22
CA VAL A 208 -0.45 12.39 0.88
C VAL A 208 -0.93 13.83 0.80
N PHE A 209 -1.61 14.35 1.84
CA PHE A 209 -2.06 15.74 1.86
C PHE A 209 -0.89 16.71 2.02
N ILE A 210 0.12 16.34 2.81
CA ILE A 210 1.35 17.13 2.96
C ILE A 210 2.11 17.22 1.64
N LEU A 211 2.17 16.14 0.86
CA LEU A 211 2.76 16.18 -0.48
C LEU A 211 2.09 17.23 -1.38
N ILE A 212 0.76 17.27 -1.39
CA ILE A 212 0.01 18.15 -2.31
C ILE A 212 -0.06 19.58 -1.78
N ALA A 213 -0.21 19.76 -0.47
CA ALA A 213 -0.35 21.07 0.17
C ALA A 213 0.98 21.76 0.45
N GLU A 214 2.05 21.02 0.76
CA GLU A 214 3.34 21.56 1.21
C GLU A 214 4.52 21.17 0.31
N ASP A 215 4.27 20.47 -0.80
CA ASP A 215 5.27 20.01 -1.78
C ASP A 215 6.45 19.18 -1.20
N LEU A 216 6.20 18.44 -0.12
CA LEU A 216 7.19 17.53 0.45
C LEU A 216 7.03 16.13 -0.14
N LYS A 217 8.15 15.52 -0.56
CA LYS A 217 8.15 14.22 -1.25
C LYS A 217 8.76 13.10 -0.40
N GLY A 218 8.38 11.87 -0.73
CA GLY A 218 8.95 10.65 -0.14
C GLY A 218 8.86 10.63 1.39
N MET A 219 9.93 10.19 2.05
CA MET A 219 9.97 10.04 3.51
C MET A 219 9.79 11.37 4.27
N ASN A 220 10.09 12.52 3.66
CA ASN A 220 9.91 13.81 4.32
C ASN A 220 8.43 14.08 4.62
N ALA A 221 7.53 13.74 3.68
CA ALA A 221 6.09 13.86 3.88
C ALA A 221 5.57 12.93 5.00
N LEU A 222 6.07 11.69 5.05
CA LEU A 222 5.68 10.73 6.08
C LEU A 222 6.12 11.20 7.48
N LEU A 223 7.37 11.63 7.59
CA LEU A 223 7.90 12.09 8.88
C LEU A 223 7.23 13.37 9.34
N LYS A 224 6.92 14.30 8.43
CA LYS A 224 6.14 15.50 8.79
C LYS A 224 4.69 15.15 9.18
N SER A 225 4.07 14.16 8.52
CA SER A 225 2.78 13.61 8.93
C SER A 225 2.83 13.09 10.37
N LYS A 226 3.86 12.31 10.71
CA LYS A 226 4.07 11.84 12.08
C LYS A 226 4.16 13.01 13.07
N GLU A 227 4.90 14.07 12.76
CA GLU A 227 5.02 15.23 13.65
C GLU A 227 3.68 15.99 13.80
N TYR A 228 2.86 16.10 12.76
CA TYR A 228 1.50 16.63 12.89
C TYR A 228 0.62 15.75 13.79
N VAL A 229 0.71 14.43 13.67
CA VAL A 229 -0.10 13.49 14.46
C VAL A 229 0.41 13.34 15.90
N LYS A 230 1.70 13.56 16.15
CA LYS A 230 2.34 13.39 17.47
C LYS A 230 1.66 14.25 18.54
N GLY A 231 1.31 13.66 19.68
CA GLY A 231 0.59 14.33 20.76
C GLY A 231 -0.92 14.53 20.53
N LYS A 232 -1.44 14.24 19.33
CA LYS A 232 -2.89 14.22 19.01
C LYS A 232 -3.31 12.89 18.34
N TRP A 233 -2.51 11.84 18.50
CA TRP A 233 -2.67 10.56 17.81
C TRP A 233 -4.08 9.96 17.97
N GLY A 234 -4.58 9.87 19.21
CA GLY A 234 -5.93 9.32 19.46
C GLY A 234 -7.03 10.14 18.80
N GLY A 235 -6.88 11.47 18.77
CA GLY A 235 -7.85 12.35 18.09
C GLY A 235 -7.88 12.12 16.58
N VAL A 236 -6.73 11.90 15.96
CA VAL A 236 -6.63 11.59 14.53
C VAL A 236 -7.18 10.20 14.25
N PHE A 237 -6.76 9.20 15.03
CA PHE A 237 -7.23 7.81 14.92
C PHE A 237 -8.76 7.72 14.96
N TRP A 238 -9.40 8.29 15.99
CA TRP A 238 -10.85 8.20 16.13
C TRP A 238 -11.62 8.92 15.02
N ARG A 239 -11.06 9.95 14.37
CA ARG A 239 -11.65 10.60 13.20
C ARG A 239 -11.59 9.72 11.95
N PHE A 240 -10.44 9.07 11.72
CA PHE A 240 -10.31 8.09 10.64
C PHE A 240 -11.17 6.83 10.88
N PHE A 241 -11.26 6.38 12.13
CA PHE A 241 -12.18 5.30 12.51
C PHE A 241 -13.64 5.70 12.29
N PHE A 242 -14.03 6.91 12.69
CA PHE A 242 -15.39 7.43 12.49
C PHE A 242 -15.78 7.48 11.01
N ILE A 243 -14.95 8.08 10.15
CA ILE A 243 -15.26 8.12 8.71
C ILE A 243 -15.23 6.71 8.10
N GLY A 244 -14.36 5.82 8.57
CA GLY A 244 -14.34 4.41 8.18
C GLY A 244 -15.64 3.67 8.54
N ALA A 245 -16.15 3.86 9.75
CA ALA A 245 -17.40 3.25 10.22
C ALA A 245 -18.62 3.79 9.43
N ILE A 246 -18.70 5.10 9.21
CA ILE A 246 -19.73 5.70 8.35
C ILE A 246 -19.63 5.17 6.92
N SER A 247 -18.41 5.09 6.37
CA SER A 247 -18.17 4.57 5.03
C SER A 247 -18.64 3.12 4.89
N LEU A 248 -18.40 2.29 5.92
CA LEU A 248 -18.88 0.92 5.97
C LEU A 248 -20.41 0.87 5.92
N ILE A 249 -21.10 1.65 6.75
CA ILE A 249 -22.57 1.70 6.79
C ILE A 249 -23.13 2.14 5.42
N ILE A 250 -22.59 3.22 4.84
CA ILE A 250 -23.04 3.72 3.53
C ILE A 250 -22.79 2.68 2.43
N SER A 251 -21.66 1.97 2.49
CA SER A 251 -21.31 0.95 1.51
C SER A 251 -22.23 -0.27 1.52
N LEU A 252 -22.89 -0.58 2.64
CA LEU A 252 -23.81 -1.70 2.74
C LEU A 252 -25.09 -1.47 1.92
N VAL A 253 -25.54 -0.23 1.76
CA VAL A 253 -26.82 0.08 1.12
C VAL A 253 -26.88 -0.41 -0.33
N PRO A 254 -25.94 -0.04 -1.24
CA PRO A 254 -25.94 -0.60 -2.58
C PRO A 254 -25.80 -2.11 -2.59
N VAL A 255 -24.88 -2.67 -1.78
CA VAL A 255 -24.62 -4.11 -1.72
C VAL A 255 -25.88 -4.89 -1.38
N LEU A 256 -26.63 -4.45 -0.37
CA LEU A 256 -27.89 -5.07 0.05
C LEU A 256 -28.98 -4.94 -1.03
N ILE A 257 -29.14 -3.74 -1.62
CA ILE A 257 -30.14 -3.51 -2.68
C ILE A 257 -29.88 -4.42 -3.89
N PHE A 258 -28.66 -4.40 -4.43
CA PHE A 258 -28.32 -5.17 -5.62
C PHE A 258 -28.31 -6.69 -5.36
N SER A 259 -27.90 -7.12 -4.16
CA SER A 259 -27.95 -8.52 -3.74
C SER A 259 -29.40 -9.00 -3.59
N LEU A 260 -30.27 -8.22 -2.95
CA LEU A 260 -31.69 -8.54 -2.76
C LEU A 260 -32.43 -8.63 -4.10
N LEU A 261 -32.14 -7.72 -5.03
CA LEU A 261 -32.74 -7.69 -6.36
C LEU A 261 -32.14 -8.72 -7.34
N LYS A 262 -31.12 -9.48 -6.92
CA LYS A 262 -30.40 -10.47 -7.75
C LYS A 262 -29.96 -9.92 -9.11
N ILE A 263 -29.58 -8.64 -9.15
CA ILE A 263 -29.15 -7.97 -10.38
C ILE A 263 -27.82 -8.60 -10.84
N PRO A 264 -27.71 -9.08 -12.10
CA PRO A 264 -26.44 -9.59 -12.61
C PRO A 264 -25.39 -8.47 -12.54
N PHE A 265 -24.17 -8.82 -12.12
CA PHE A 265 -23.09 -7.84 -11.87
C PHE A 265 -23.38 -6.81 -10.77
N GLY A 266 -24.39 -7.03 -9.92
CA GLY A 266 -24.77 -6.11 -8.84
C GLY A 266 -23.64 -5.74 -7.87
N SER A 267 -22.70 -6.67 -7.61
CA SER A 267 -21.50 -6.40 -6.81
C SER A 267 -20.56 -5.40 -7.47
N GLU A 268 -20.38 -5.46 -8.79
CA GLU A 268 -19.53 -4.53 -9.53
C GLU A 268 -20.16 -3.14 -9.60
N ILE A 269 -21.47 -3.08 -9.85
CA ILE A 269 -22.23 -1.83 -9.83
C ILE A 269 -22.14 -1.20 -8.43
N SER A 270 -22.25 -2.00 -7.36
CA SER A 270 -22.07 -1.52 -6.00
C SER A 270 -20.68 -0.93 -5.78
N ARG A 271 -19.61 -1.65 -6.17
CA ARG A 271 -18.22 -1.15 -6.08
C ARG A 271 -18.02 0.14 -6.85
N PHE A 272 -18.62 0.24 -8.03
CA PHE A 272 -18.59 1.44 -8.87
C PHE A 272 -19.28 2.63 -8.18
N VAL A 273 -20.52 2.47 -7.73
CA VAL A 273 -21.27 3.52 -7.03
C VAL A 273 -20.55 3.96 -5.76
N ILE A 274 -20.06 3.01 -4.96
CA ILE A 274 -19.28 3.31 -3.75
C ILE A 274 -18.03 4.11 -4.12
N GLY A 275 -17.22 3.63 -5.07
CA GLY A 275 -15.99 4.30 -5.48
C GLY A 275 -16.23 5.72 -6.01
N LEU A 276 -17.29 5.92 -6.79
CA LEU A 276 -17.64 7.18 -7.42
C LEU A 276 -18.10 8.24 -6.41
N PHE A 277 -18.98 7.86 -5.47
CA PHE A 277 -19.59 8.81 -4.54
C PHE A 277 -18.88 8.92 -3.19
N LEU A 278 -18.38 7.80 -2.66
CA LEU A 278 -17.82 7.75 -1.31
C LEU A 278 -16.37 8.24 -1.27
N THR A 279 -15.56 7.91 -2.28
CA THR A 279 -14.12 8.27 -2.30
C THR A 279 -13.88 9.78 -2.16
N PRO A 280 -14.56 10.66 -2.92
CA PRO A 280 -14.36 12.10 -2.79
C PRO A 280 -14.80 12.63 -1.43
N LEU A 281 -15.87 12.08 -0.84
CA LEU A 281 -16.34 12.45 0.49
C LEU A 281 -15.30 12.09 1.56
N VAL A 282 -14.78 10.86 1.52
CA VAL A 282 -13.73 10.39 2.46
C VAL A 282 -12.45 11.20 2.30
N MET A 283 -12.04 11.51 1.06
CA MET A 283 -10.85 12.34 0.83
C MET A 283 -11.05 13.79 1.27
N THR A 284 -12.22 14.37 1.07
CA THR A 284 -12.54 15.73 1.55
C THR A 284 -12.51 15.77 3.08
N TYR A 285 -13.12 14.78 3.73
CA TYR A 285 -13.07 14.64 5.18
C TYR A 285 -11.63 14.54 5.69
N SER A 286 -10.83 13.66 5.08
CA SER A 286 -9.44 13.42 5.47
C SER A 286 -8.55 14.65 5.26
N PHE A 287 -8.78 15.39 4.17
CA PHE A 287 -8.13 16.67 3.93
C PHE A 287 -8.50 17.71 4.99
N LEU A 288 -9.77 17.75 5.43
CA LEU A 288 -10.18 18.64 6.51
C LEU A 288 -9.59 18.25 7.87
N VAL A 289 -9.42 16.95 8.15
CA VAL A 289 -8.66 16.51 9.34
C VAL A 289 -7.23 17.05 9.28
N TYR A 290 -6.58 16.94 8.12
CA TYR A 290 -5.26 17.51 7.90
C TYR A 290 -5.24 19.04 8.06
N SER A 291 -6.13 19.77 7.40
CA SER A 291 -6.13 21.24 7.41
C SER A 291 -6.39 21.80 8.81
N ASN A 292 -7.33 21.22 9.56
CA ASN A 292 -7.59 21.59 10.95
C ASN A 292 -6.39 21.28 11.85
N LEU A 293 -5.70 20.15 11.64
CA LEU A 293 -4.50 19.80 12.39
C LEU A 293 -3.32 20.71 12.08
N LYS A 294 -3.17 21.13 10.81
CA LYS A 294 -2.18 22.13 10.39
C LYS A 294 -2.49 23.49 11.02
N ALA A 295 -3.73 23.95 10.96
CA ALA A 295 -4.16 25.21 11.57
C ALA A 295 -3.90 25.24 13.09
N LEU A 296 -4.07 24.09 13.74
CA LEU A 296 -3.82 23.92 15.18
C LEU A 296 -2.35 23.99 15.58
N LYS A 297 -1.47 23.38 14.79
CA LYS A 297 -0.04 23.26 15.12
C LYS A 297 0.82 24.39 14.54
N GLY A 298 0.28 25.15 13.59
CA GLY A 298 1.04 26.09 12.80
C GLY A 298 1.98 25.41 11.82
N GLU A 299 2.77 26.21 11.11
CA GLU A 299 3.76 25.69 10.17
C GLU A 299 4.99 25.15 10.91
N ILE A 300 5.12 23.82 10.92
CA ILE A 300 6.27 23.16 11.53
C ILE A 300 7.43 23.19 10.53
N ALA A 301 8.48 23.96 10.84
CA ALA A 301 9.76 23.85 10.14
C ALA A 301 10.37 22.47 10.43
N PHE A 302 10.37 21.59 9.42
CA PHE A 302 10.77 20.19 9.62
C PHE A 302 11.84 19.78 8.60
N ALA A 303 13.07 19.61 9.10
CA ALA A 303 14.20 19.04 8.37
C ALA A 303 14.59 17.69 9.03
N PRO A 304 14.16 16.54 8.47
CA PRO A 304 14.47 15.23 9.05
C PRO A 304 15.94 14.85 8.84
N THR A 305 16.58 14.35 9.89
CA THR A 305 17.91 13.72 9.80
C THR A 305 17.83 12.36 9.08
N GLY A 306 18.90 11.97 8.38
CA GLY A 306 18.97 10.71 7.61
C GLY A 306 18.67 9.46 8.46
N GLY A 307 19.14 9.43 9.72
CA GLY A 307 18.92 8.30 10.62
C GLY A 307 17.43 8.03 10.93
N LYS A 308 16.61 9.09 11.06
CA LYS A 308 15.17 8.92 11.28
C LYS A 308 14.48 8.29 10.07
N LYS A 309 14.93 8.61 8.85
CA LYS A 309 14.39 8.01 7.62
C LYS A 309 14.70 6.52 7.54
N ALA A 310 15.95 6.15 7.81
CA ALA A 310 16.42 4.77 7.77
C ALA A 310 15.67 3.88 8.78
N ALA A 311 15.41 4.38 10.00
CA ALA A 311 14.72 3.60 11.04
C ALA A 311 13.33 3.10 10.61
N PHE A 312 12.53 3.92 9.92
CA PHE A 312 11.21 3.50 9.45
C PHE A 312 11.26 2.58 8.25
N ILE A 313 12.22 2.78 7.35
CA ILE A 313 12.46 1.86 6.24
C ILE A 313 12.86 0.49 6.79
N PHE A 314 13.77 0.47 7.77
CA PHE A 314 14.19 -0.75 8.45
C PHE A 314 13.01 -1.44 9.15
N ALA A 315 12.14 -0.71 9.86
CA ALA A 315 10.95 -1.27 10.47
C ALA A 315 10.01 -1.92 9.43
N GLY A 316 9.83 -1.30 8.26
CA GLY A 316 9.06 -1.87 7.16
C GLY A 316 9.70 -3.15 6.59
N ILE A 317 11.00 -3.12 6.31
CA ILE A 317 11.77 -4.28 5.81
C ILE A 317 11.70 -5.43 6.80
N LEU A 318 11.98 -5.16 8.09
CA LEU A 318 11.97 -6.16 9.15
C LEU A 318 10.61 -6.87 9.22
N GLY A 319 9.51 -6.12 9.15
CA GLY A 319 8.18 -6.70 9.18
C GLY A 319 7.84 -7.60 7.99
N ILE A 320 8.27 -7.20 6.79
CA ILE A 320 8.00 -7.98 5.58
C ILE A 320 8.88 -9.23 5.52
N LEU A 321 10.13 -9.16 6.00
CA LEU A 321 11.05 -10.31 5.96
C LEU A 321 10.84 -11.29 7.10
N LEU A 322 10.24 -10.88 8.22
CA LEU A 322 10.06 -11.75 9.38
C LEU A 322 9.21 -13.00 9.05
N ILE A 323 8.07 -12.82 8.38
CA ILE A 323 7.17 -13.94 8.07
C ILE A 323 7.81 -14.93 7.08
N PRO A 324 8.36 -14.51 5.92
CA PRO A 324 9.09 -15.39 5.04
C PRO A 324 10.28 -16.09 5.74
N ALA A 325 10.99 -15.41 6.65
CA ALA A 325 12.08 -16.02 7.39
C ALA A 325 11.60 -17.14 8.33
N ILE A 326 10.49 -16.93 9.04
CA ILE A 326 9.87 -17.96 9.90
C ILE A 326 9.38 -19.14 9.03
N LEU A 327 8.65 -18.85 7.95
CA LEU A 327 8.17 -19.88 7.02
C LEU A 327 9.33 -20.68 6.43
N PHE A 328 10.38 -19.99 5.96
CA PHE A 328 11.58 -20.63 5.42
C PHE A 328 12.26 -21.51 6.45
N SER A 329 12.41 -21.04 7.70
CA SER A 329 12.98 -21.82 8.80
C SER A 329 12.19 -23.11 9.06
N THR A 330 10.86 -23.02 9.14
CA THR A 330 10.00 -24.20 9.37
C THR A 330 10.06 -25.22 8.23
N VAL A 331 10.04 -24.75 6.97
CA VAL A 331 10.16 -25.60 5.79
C VAL A 331 11.53 -26.26 5.73
N PHE A 332 12.59 -25.50 6.02
CA PHE A 332 13.97 -25.99 6.00
C PHE A 332 14.19 -27.11 7.03
N LEU A 333 13.70 -26.95 8.27
CA LEU A 333 13.77 -27.98 9.30
C LEU A 333 12.96 -29.23 8.92
N SER A 334 11.78 -29.06 8.33
CA SER A 334 10.93 -30.17 7.88
C SER A 334 11.57 -31.01 6.78
N LEU A 335 12.20 -30.36 5.79
CA LEU A 335 12.86 -31.03 4.66
C LEU A 335 14.01 -31.95 5.09
N GLY A 336 14.79 -31.57 6.11
CA GLY A 336 15.85 -32.41 6.67
C GLY A 336 15.30 -33.74 7.19
N SER A 337 14.34 -33.66 8.10
CA SER A 337 13.70 -34.83 8.70
C SER A 337 12.95 -35.70 7.67
N ALA A 338 12.33 -35.09 6.65
CA ALA A 338 11.64 -35.82 5.60
C ALA A 338 12.60 -36.62 4.70
N ARG A 339 13.77 -36.05 4.39
CA ARG A 339 14.81 -36.73 3.59
C ARG A 339 15.42 -37.91 4.34
N GLU A 340 15.69 -37.76 5.64
CA GLU A 340 16.17 -38.86 6.50
C GLU A 340 15.16 -40.02 6.51
N LYS A 341 13.88 -39.73 6.76
CA LYS A 341 12.81 -40.75 6.74
C LYS A 341 12.65 -41.43 5.39
N ALA A 342 12.77 -40.69 4.28
CA ALA A 342 12.71 -41.27 2.94
C ALA A 342 13.88 -42.23 2.65
N ARG A 343 15.10 -41.88 3.08
CA ARG A 343 16.27 -42.76 2.97
C ARG A 343 16.14 -44.00 3.85
N ASP A 344 15.63 -43.85 5.07
CA ASP A 344 15.36 -44.99 5.96
C ASP A 344 14.30 -45.93 5.40
N ALA A 345 13.24 -45.41 4.78
CA ALA A 345 12.26 -46.22 4.07
C ALA A 345 12.90 -46.97 2.90
N ARG A 346 13.81 -46.33 2.16
CA ARG A 346 14.57 -46.96 1.08
C ARG A 346 15.47 -48.09 1.60
N ARG A 347 16.23 -47.86 2.68
CA ARG A 347 17.06 -48.90 3.34
C ARG A 347 16.25 -50.12 3.73
N GLN A 348 15.07 -49.91 4.31
CA GLN A 348 14.20 -51.01 4.71
C GLN A 348 13.65 -51.78 3.51
N ALA A 349 13.34 -51.10 2.41
CA ALA A 349 12.94 -51.76 1.16
C ALA A 349 14.10 -52.56 0.55
N ASP A 350 15.31 -51.99 0.53
CA ASP A 350 16.51 -52.63 0.00
C ASP A 350 16.89 -53.90 0.80
N ILE A 351 16.86 -53.84 2.14
CA ILE A 351 17.12 -55.04 2.99
C ILE A 351 16.11 -56.14 2.70
N ARG A 352 14.82 -55.81 2.55
CA ARG A 352 13.78 -56.80 2.20
C ARG A 352 14.03 -57.42 0.83
N GLN A 353 14.47 -56.60 -0.13
CA GLN A 353 14.83 -57.08 -1.46
C GLN A 353 16.04 -58.03 -1.40
N ILE A 354 17.07 -57.70 -0.62
CA ILE A 354 18.22 -58.57 -0.38
C ILE A 354 17.80 -59.89 0.27
N GLN A 355 16.96 -59.84 1.31
CA GLN A 355 16.42 -61.03 1.96
C GLN A 355 15.71 -61.94 0.95
N MET A 356 14.80 -61.41 0.11
CA MET A 356 14.15 -62.23 -0.93
C MET A 356 15.16 -62.89 -1.88
N GLY A 357 16.20 -62.16 -2.31
CA GLY A 357 17.26 -62.73 -3.15
C GLY A 357 18.06 -63.84 -2.45
N LEU A 358 18.37 -63.66 -1.16
CA LEU A 358 19.06 -64.65 -0.34
C LEU A 358 18.23 -65.93 -0.17
N GLU A 359 16.93 -65.81 0.10
CA GLU A 359 16.05 -66.97 0.24
C GLU A 359 15.90 -67.74 -1.08
N ILE A 360 15.81 -67.05 -2.23
CA ILE A 360 15.79 -67.72 -3.54
C ILE A 360 17.13 -68.44 -3.79
N PHE A 361 18.25 -67.81 -3.45
CA PHE A 361 19.58 -68.43 -3.60
C PHE A 361 19.70 -69.70 -2.73
N TYR A 362 19.25 -69.63 -1.48
CA TYR A 362 19.29 -70.78 -0.56
C TYR A 362 18.45 -71.94 -1.08
N ASN A 363 17.25 -71.68 -1.58
CA ASN A 363 16.37 -72.72 -2.15
C ASN A 363 17.02 -73.46 -3.33
N GLU A 364 17.91 -72.81 -4.10
CA GLU A 364 18.62 -73.46 -5.21
C GLU A 364 19.95 -74.10 -4.80
N GLN A 365 20.68 -73.52 -3.85
CA GLN A 365 22.06 -73.92 -3.52
C GLN A 365 22.20 -74.64 -2.18
N ASN A 366 21.14 -74.72 -1.37
CA ASN A 366 21.09 -75.21 0.01
C ASN A 366 22.11 -74.53 0.96
N LYS A 367 22.54 -73.31 0.64
CA LYS A 367 23.44 -72.47 1.44
C LYS A 367 23.28 -71.00 1.03
N TYR A 368 23.57 -70.08 1.94
CA TYR A 368 23.63 -68.65 1.61
C TYR A 368 24.98 -68.27 0.97
N PRO A 369 25.05 -67.21 0.13
CA PRO A 369 26.27 -66.80 -0.57
C PRO A 369 27.31 -66.22 0.40
N PHE A 370 28.58 -66.22 0.01
CA PHE A 370 29.65 -65.57 0.80
C PHE A 370 29.60 -64.04 0.66
N SER A 371 29.08 -63.54 -0.46
CA SER A 371 28.91 -62.11 -0.74
C SER A 371 27.58 -61.78 -1.40
N LEU A 372 27.01 -60.62 -1.06
CA LEU A 372 25.79 -60.10 -1.69
C LEU A 372 25.93 -59.90 -3.21
N ASN A 373 27.15 -59.74 -3.72
CA ASN A 373 27.39 -59.59 -5.16
C ASN A 373 27.00 -60.85 -5.96
N GLU A 374 27.01 -62.02 -5.32
CA GLU A 374 26.61 -63.29 -5.96
C GLU A 374 25.11 -63.37 -6.25
N LEU A 375 24.30 -62.49 -5.63
CA LEU A 375 22.86 -62.41 -5.89
C LEU A 375 22.53 -61.79 -7.26
N SER A 376 23.45 -60.98 -7.81
CA SER A 376 23.24 -60.25 -9.05
C SER A 376 24.01 -60.89 -10.21
N PRO A 377 23.46 -60.93 -11.44
CA PRO A 377 22.14 -60.42 -11.84
C PRO A 377 20.99 -61.44 -11.72
N LYS A 378 21.30 -62.70 -11.33
CA LYS A 378 20.34 -63.82 -11.46
C LYS A 378 19.17 -63.74 -10.47
N TYR A 379 19.45 -63.40 -9.21
CA TYR A 379 18.45 -63.37 -8.13
C TYR A 379 18.01 -61.94 -7.78
N LEU A 380 18.81 -60.94 -8.15
CA LEU A 380 18.52 -59.52 -8.04
C LEU A 380 18.99 -58.77 -9.30
N PRO A 381 18.24 -57.79 -9.82
CA PRO A 381 18.66 -57.01 -11.00
C PRO A 381 19.98 -56.25 -10.79
N SER A 382 20.18 -55.75 -9.57
CA SER A 382 21.42 -55.15 -9.10
C SER A 382 21.47 -55.26 -7.58
N ALA A 383 22.68 -55.32 -7.00
CA ALA A 383 22.85 -55.29 -5.55
C ALA A 383 22.50 -53.89 -5.00
N PRO A 384 21.48 -53.76 -4.13
CA PRO A 384 21.16 -52.48 -3.53
C PRO A 384 22.32 -51.95 -2.67
N VAL A 385 22.52 -50.63 -2.69
CA VAL A 385 23.53 -49.91 -1.89
C VAL A 385 22.85 -48.89 -1.00
N ASP A 386 23.49 -48.53 0.11
CA ASP A 386 22.96 -47.52 1.03
C ASP A 386 22.83 -46.17 0.32
N PRO A 387 21.65 -45.51 0.38
CA PRO A 387 21.39 -44.28 -0.36
C PRO A 387 22.20 -43.06 0.11
N SER A 388 22.88 -43.13 1.26
CA SER A 388 23.72 -42.05 1.77
C SER A 388 25.21 -42.29 1.55
N THR A 389 25.69 -43.53 1.75
CA THR A 389 27.12 -43.84 1.63
C THR A 389 27.49 -44.41 0.26
N ASN A 390 26.49 -44.85 -0.51
CA ASN A 390 26.66 -45.56 -1.77
C ASN A 390 27.51 -46.84 -1.63
N GLN A 391 27.53 -47.43 -0.42
CA GLN A 391 28.24 -48.67 -0.11
C GLN A 391 27.25 -49.85 0.00
N PRO A 392 27.69 -51.10 -0.26
CA PRO A 392 26.87 -52.28 0.00
C PRO A 392 26.43 -52.37 1.46
N TYR A 393 25.25 -52.95 1.69
CA TYR A 393 24.75 -53.20 3.05
C TYR A 393 25.65 -54.20 3.80
N GLN A 394 25.71 -54.06 5.13
CA GLN A 394 26.49 -54.96 5.97
C GLN A 394 25.86 -56.36 5.95
N TYR A 395 26.63 -57.34 5.48
CA TYR A 395 26.23 -58.73 5.39
C TYR A 395 27.22 -59.60 6.14
N GLN A 396 26.71 -60.47 7.01
CA GLN A 396 27.50 -61.45 7.75
C GLN A 396 26.87 -62.83 7.57
N LEU A 397 27.65 -63.78 7.06
CA LEU A 397 27.26 -65.18 6.96
C LEU A 397 27.63 -65.90 8.26
N GLN A 398 26.72 -66.71 8.82
CA GLN A 398 27.04 -67.51 10.00
C GLN A 398 27.91 -68.73 9.64
N PRO A 399 28.70 -69.28 10.59
CA PRO A 399 29.70 -70.31 10.31
C PRO A 399 29.17 -71.57 9.59
N ASN A 400 27.89 -71.89 9.78
CA ASN A 400 27.25 -73.07 9.21
C ASN A 400 26.69 -72.84 7.79
N GLY A 401 26.72 -71.60 7.28
CA GLY A 401 26.19 -71.25 5.95
C GLY A 401 24.66 -71.30 5.82
N THR A 402 23.96 -71.59 6.92
CA THR A 402 22.49 -71.78 6.99
C THR A 402 21.75 -70.60 7.60
N ASP A 403 22.46 -69.57 8.06
CA ASP A 403 21.88 -68.33 8.60
C ASP A 403 22.79 -67.16 8.19
N TYR A 404 22.20 -65.97 8.10
CA TYR A 404 22.87 -64.74 7.73
C TYR A 404 22.32 -63.57 8.54
N GLN A 405 23.03 -62.44 8.53
CA GLN A 405 22.53 -61.18 9.05
C GLN A 405 22.81 -60.05 8.06
N VAL A 406 21.75 -59.32 7.67
CA VAL A 406 21.85 -58.07 6.89
C VAL A 406 21.40 -56.91 7.75
N CYS A 407 22.25 -55.89 7.89
CA CYS A 407 21.96 -54.73 8.73
C CYS A 407 22.09 -53.41 7.95
N ALA A 408 21.24 -52.44 8.32
CA ALA A 408 21.38 -51.04 7.94
C ALA A 408 21.23 -50.13 9.17
N GLN A 409 21.98 -49.04 9.20
CA GLN A 409 21.82 -47.99 10.21
C GLN A 409 20.76 -47.00 9.75
N LEU A 410 19.70 -46.82 10.56
CA LEU A 410 18.66 -45.84 10.27
C LEU A 410 19.09 -44.46 10.77
N GLU A 411 18.95 -43.45 9.92
CA GLU A 411 19.35 -42.08 10.21
C GLU A 411 18.40 -41.40 11.20
N SER A 412 17.09 -41.60 11.04
CA SER A 412 16.08 -40.90 11.84
C SER A 412 16.07 -41.36 13.30
N THR A 413 16.39 -42.62 13.58
CA THR A 413 16.38 -43.19 14.95
C THR A 413 17.77 -43.47 15.49
N LYS A 414 18.81 -43.40 14.65
CA LYS A 414 20.19 -43.82 14.97
C LYS A 414 20.28 -45.26 15.50
N THR A 415 19.33 -46.10 15.11
CA THR A 415 19.29 -47.52 15.48
C THR A 415 19.71 -48.36 14.30
N GLN A 416 20.47 -49.42 14.55
CA GLN A 416 20.73 -50.44 13.55
C GLN A 416 19.50 -51.36 13.43
N LYS A 417 19.02 -51.57 12.21
CA LYS A 417 17.97 -52.53 11.90
C LYS A 417 18.58 -53.69 11.13
N CYS A 418 18.47 -54.88 11.70
CA CYS A 418 19.01 -56.11 11.13
C CYS A 418 17.89 -57.10 10.81
N VAL A 419 18.11 -57.94 9.81
CA VAL A 419 17.25 -59.04 9.41
C VAL A 419 18.10 -60.30 9.26
N THR A 420 17.58 -61.44 9.72
CA THR A 420 18.24 -62.76 9.66
C THR A 420 17.47 -63.74 8.77
N SER A 421 17.97 -64.96 8.60
CA SER A 421 17.23 -66.01 7.85
C SER A 421 15.86 -66.29 8.49
N GLN A 422 14.92 -66.78 7.68
CA GLN A 422 13.62 -67.25 8.17
C GLN A 422 13.61 -68.71 8.61
N PHE A 423 14.74 -69.42 8.45
CA PHE A 423 14.89 -70.85 8.66
C PHE A 423 15.93 -71.17 9.73
#